data_AF-A0A0F2S890-F1
#
_entry.id   AF-A0A0F2S890-F1
#
_cell.length_a   1.000
_cell.length_b   1.000
_cell.length_c   1.000
_cell.angle_alpha   90.00
_cell.angle_beta   90.00
_cell.angle_gamma   90.00
#
_symmetry.space_group_name_H-M   'P 1'
#
loop_
_entity.id
_entity.type
_entity.pdbx_description
1 polymer ?
#
loop_
_entity_poly.entity_id
_entity_poly.type
_entity_poly.pdbx_seq_one_letter_code
_entity_poly.pdbx_strand_id
1 'polypeptide(L)'
;MTYLISKGLPPNTAFKIMELVRKGKALANPEKWAEYEALMREHKVPEWYIDSCRKIKYMFPKAHAAAYVMMAFRIAWFKVHIPQAYYAAYFTIRAKAFDAEFMIFGKEKVKAKMKEIEELGNVATPKDKDMYDDLELVLEMYERGFKFLPIDLYKSHA
;
A
#
# COMPACT_ATOMS: atom_id res chain seq x y z
N MET A 1 14.25 -8.47 16.28
CA MET A 1 14.89 -9.75 16.64
C MET A 1 16.39 -9.74 16.35
N THR A 2 16.82 -9.75 15.08
CA THR A 2 18.25 -9.82 14.72
C THR A 2 19.11 -8.74 15.38
N TYR A 3 18.61 -7.50 15.40
CA TYR A 3 19.28 -6.39 16.10
C TYR A 3 19.44 -6.63 17.61
N LEU A 4 18.42 -7.17 18.27
CA LEU A 4 18.48 -7.47 19.70
C LEU A 4 19.48 -8.60 20.00
N ILE A 5 19.54 -9.61 19.14
CA ILE A 5 20.55 -10.67 19.22
C ILE A 5 21.96 -10.08 19.07
N SER A 6 22.17 -9.16 18.11
CA SER A 6 23.47 -8.48 17.96
C SER A 6 23.85 -7.59 19.15
N LYS A 7 22.88 -7.21 19.99
CA LYS A 7 23.10 -6.49 21.25
C LYS A 7 23.36 -7.42 22.44
N GLY A 8 23.38 -8.74 22.23
CA GLY A 8 23.66 -9.74 23.24
C GLY A 8 22.43 -10.35 23.91
N LEU A 9 21.21 -9.93 23.54
CA LEU A 9 20.01 -10.52 24.13
C LEU A 9 19.86 -12.00 23.73
N PRO A 10 19.42 -12.89 24.64
CA PRO A 10 19.15 -14.28 24.32
C PRO A 10 18.17 -14.43 23.15
N PRO A 11 18.43 -15.33 22.17
CA PRO A 11 17.61 -15.46 20.96
C PRO A 11 16.11 -15.66 21.22
N ASN A 12 15.75 -16.49 22.21
CA ASN A 12 14.34 -16.73 22.56
C ASN A 12 13.66 -15.44 23.08
N THR A 13 14.36 -14.65 23.89
CA THR A 13 13.83 -13.38 24.40
C THR A 13 13.71 -12.35 23.28
N ALA A 14 14.73 -12.22 22.42
CA ALA A 14 14.69 -11.35 21.25
C ALA A 14 13.55 -11.72 20.27
N PHE A 15 13.23 -13.01 20.13
CA PHE A 15 12.09 -13.49 19.36
C PHE A 15 10.75 -13.10 20.01
N LYS A 16 10.58 -13.35 21.32
CA LYS A 16 9.37 -12.97 22.06
C LYS A 16 9.09 -11.47 22.02
N ILE A 17 10.13 -10.64 22.17
CA ILE A 17 10.03 -9.18 22.04
C ILE A 17 9.54 -8.81 20.64
N MET A 18 10.16 -9.37 19.60
CA MET A 18 9.76 -9.10 18.21
C MET A 18 8.30 -9.51 17.95
N GLU A 19 7.87 -10.68 18.42
CA GLU A 19 6.49 -11.16 18.28
C GLU A 19 5.48 -10.23 18.95
N LEU A 20 5.81 -9.76 20.15
CA LEU A 20 4.97 -8.86 20.93
C LEU A 20 4.86 -7.48 20.26
N VAL A 21 5.98 -6.92 19.81
CA VAL A 21 6.04 -5.61 19.12
C VAL A 21 5.31 -5.65 17.78
N ARG A 22 5.55 -6.65 16.93
CA ARG A 22 4.92 -6.70 15.60
C ARG A 22 3.40 -6.83 15.63
N LYS A 23 2.86 -7.30 16.76
CA LYS A 23 1.42 -7.45 17.01
C LYS A 23 0.83 -6.24 17.76
N GLY A 24 1.62 -5.20 18.02
CA GLY A 24 1.20 -4.01 18.74
C GLY A 24 0.85 -4.25 20.21
N LYS A 25 1.35 -5.33 20.80
CA LYS A 25 0.98 -5.77 22.15
C LYS A 25 1.85 -5.19 23.28
N ALA A 26 2.75 -4.26 22.96
CA ALA A 26 3.59 -3.55 23.93
C ALA A 26 2.76 -2.78 24.95
N LEU A 27 1.76 -2.03 24.48
CA LEU A 27 0.87 -1.27 25.36
C LEU A 27 -0.18 -2.15 26.07
N ALA A 28 -0.51 -3.30 25.48
CA ALA A 28 -1.52 -4.21 26.01
C ALA A 28 -1.01 -5.08 27.19
N ASN A 29 0.31 -5.19 27.37
CA ASN A 29 0.93 -5.96 28.45
C ASN A 29 2.03 -5.13 29.13
N PRO A 30 1.67 -4.11 29.93
CA PRO A 30 2.63 -3.13 30.47
C PRO A 30 3.69 -3.76 31.37
N GLU A 31 3.32 -4.72 32.24
CA GLU A 31 4.25 -5.41 33.14
C GLU A 31 5.33 -6.16 32.36
N LYS A 32 4.91 -7.00 31.42
CA LYS A 32 5.80 -7.77 30.56
C LYS A 32 6.65 -6.89 29.64
N TRP A 33 6.10 -5.76 29.20
CA TRP A 33 6.85 -4.79 28.42
C TRP A 33 7.95 -4.13 29.25
N ALA A 34 7.67 -3.75 30.51
CA ALA A 34 8.65 -3.17 31.41
C ALA A 34 9.85 -4.11 31.66
N GLU A 35 9.62 -5.42 31.81
CA GLU A 35 10.69 -6.42 31.89
C GLU A 35 11.59 -6.42 30.64
N TYR A 36 10.98 -6.33 29.45
CA TYR A 36 11.72 -6.27 28.20
C TYR A 36 12.46 -4.95 28.01
N GLU A 37 11.90 -3.83 28.45
CA GLU A 37 12.60 -2.54 28.45
C GLU A 37 13.85 -2.59 29.33
N ALA A 38 13.73 -3.09 30.56
CA ALA A 38 14.87 -3.22 31.48
C ALA A 38 15.98 -4.08 30.86
N LEU A 39 15.64 -5.24 30.30
CA LEU A 39 16.60 -6.11 29.63
C LEU A 39 17.25 -5.44 28.40
N MET A 40 16.48 -4.71 27.60
CA MET A 40 17.00 -3.95 26.47
C MET A 40 17.98 -2.85 26.93
N ARG A 41 17.67 -2.13 28.01
CA ARG A 41 18.56 -1.12 28.61
C ARG A 41 19.85 -1.72 29.16
N GLU A 42 19.77 -2.87 29.84
CA GLU A 42 20.94 -3.63 30.34
C GLU A 42 21.90 -3.98 29.19
N HIS A 43 21.35 -4.36 28.04
CA HIS A 43 22.11 -4.68 26.82
C HIS A 43 22.44 -3.44 25.96
N LYS A 44 22.36 -2.23 26.53
CA LYS A 44 22.71 -0.96 25.87
C LYS A 44 21.97 -0.77 24.53
N VAL A 45 20.71 -1.16 24.48
CA VAL A 45 19.78 -0.78 23.41
C VAL A 45 19.41 0.70 23.62
N PRO A 46 19.54 1.57 22.60
CA PRO A 46 19.21 2.99 22.75
C PRO A 46 17.73 3.22 23.07
N GLU A 47 17.43 4.23 23.89
CA GLU A 47 16.06 4.54 24.33
C GLU A 47 15.11 4.82 23.15
N TRP A 48 15.58 5.51 22.11
CA TRP A 48 14.78 5.77 20.92
C TRP A 48 14.28 4.48 20.24
N TYR A 49 15.04 3.40 20.31
CA TYR A 49 14.66 2.10 19.73
C TYR A 49 13.54 1.46 20.54
N ILE A 50 13.64 1.55 21.87
CA ILE A 50 12.63 1.06 22.81
C ILE A 50 11.32 1.84 22.61
N ASP A 51 11.40 3.16 22.53
CA ASP A 51 10.26 4.03 22.23
C ASP A 51 9.62 3.73 20.88
N SER A 52 10.44 3.48 19.85
CA SER A 52 9.94 3.07 18.54
C SER A 52 9.19 1.74 18.62
N CYS A 53 9.73 0.74 19.33
CA CYS A 53 9.08 -0.55 19.55
C CYS A 53 7.71 -0.40 20.23
N ARG A 54 7.59 0.53 21.18
CA ARG A 54 6.34 0.80 21.90
C ARG A 54 5.23 1.39 21.03
N LYS A 55 5.60 2.16 20.00
CA LYS A 55 4.65 2.86 19.11
C LYS A 55 4.06 1.97 18.02
N ILE A 56 4.77 0.91 17.63
CA ILE A 56 4.36 0.01 16.55
C ILE A 56 3.04 -0.67 16.90
N LYS A 57 2.04 -0.54 16.01
CA LYS A 57 0.73 -1.20 16.12
C LYS A 57 0.69 -2.51 15.34
N TYR A 58 1.40 -2.56 14.22
CA TYR A 58 1.52 -3.74 13.37
C TYR A 58 2.83 -3.67 12.58
N MET A 59 3.48 -4.80 12.33
CA MET A 59 4.68 -4.87 11.49
C MET A 59 4.73 -6.17 10.69
N PHE A 60 5.08 -6.05 9.40
CA PHE A 60 5.20 -7.20 8.50
C PHE A 60 6.45 -8.03 8.77
N PRO A 61 6.38 -9.36 8.63
CA PRO A 61 7.55 -10.21 8.48
C PRO A 61 8.30 -9.88 7.17
N LYS A 62 9.63 -9.97 7.18
CA LYS A 62 10.48 -9.68 6.01
C LYS A 62 10.07 -10.49 4.76
N ALA A 63 9.72 -11.77 4.93
CA ALA A 63 9.30 -12.62 3.82
C ALA A 63 8.02 -12.11 3.12
N HIS A 64 7.06 -11.59 3.88
CA HIS A 64 5.84 -11.03 3.33
C HIS A 64 6.14 -9.76 2.52
N ALA A 65 6.94 -8.85 3.09
CA ALA A 65 7.37 -7.64 2.38
C ALA A 65 8.12 -7.98 1.07
N ALA A 66 9.04 -8.96 1.12
CA ALA A 66 9.78 -9.40 -0.06
C ALA A 66 8.86 -9.96 -1.16
N ALA A 67 7.87 -10.78 -0.80
CA ALA A 67 6.92 -11.34 -1.76
C ALA A 67 6.08 -10.25 -2.45
N TYR A 68 5.55 -9.29 -1.68
CA TYR A 68 4.75 -8.19 -2.21
C TYR A 68 5.59 -7.28 -3.11
N VAL A 69 6.78 -6.91 -2.67
CA VAL A 69 7.69 -6.05 -3.45
C VAL A 69 8.13 -6.75 -4.74
N MET A 70 8.40 -8.06 -4.70
CA MET A 70 8.71 -8.82 -5.91
C MET A 70 7.56 -8.77 -6.94
N MET A 71 6.30 -8.89 -6.50
CA MET A 71 5.15 -8.76 -7.40
C MET A 71 5.02 -7.34 -7.95
N ALA A 72 5.18 -6.33 -7.09
CA ALA A 72 5.15 -4.93 -7.49
C ALA A 72 6.21 -4.62 -8.57
N PHE A 73 7.44 -5.13 -8.42
CA PHE A 73 8.50 -4.97 -9.42
C PHE A 73 8.15 -5.62 -10.77
N ARG A 74 7.56 -6.82 -10.76
CA ARG A 74 7.13 -7.48 -11.99
C ARG A 74 6.06 -6.66 -12.70
N ILE A 75 5.07 -6.15 -11.97
CA ILE A 75 4.00 -5.30 -12.52
C ILE A 75 4.57 -3.97 -13.03
N ALA A 76 5.46 -3.33 -12.27
CA ALA A 76 6.08 -2.07 -12.63
C ALA A 76 6.88 -2.17 -13.94
N TRP A 77 7.54 -3.31 -14.19
CA TRP A 77 8.23 -3.55 -15.46
C TRP A 77 7.28 -3.43 -16.65
N PHE A 78 6.06 -4.00 -16.59
CA PHE A 78 5.06 -3.82 -17.65
C PHE A 78 4.57 -2.38 -17.73
N LYS A 79 4.34 -1.71 -16.60
CA LYS A 79 3.93 -0.30 -16.58
C LYS A 79 4.92 0.59 -17.36
N VAL A 80 6.21 0.33 -17.23
CA VAL A 80 7.27 1.09 -17.91
C VAL A 80 7.43 0.64 -19.37
N HIS A 81 7.61 -0.66 -19.61
CA HIS A 81 8.10 -1.18 -20.90
C HIS A 81 6.99 -1.67 -21.84
N ILE A 82 5.84 -2.09 -21.32
CA ILE A 82 4.68 -2.55 -22.12
C ILE A 82 3.39 -1.92 -21.56
N PRO A 83 3.28 -0.57 -21.62
CA PRO A 83 2.23 0.17 -20.91
C PRO A 83 0.81 -0.22 -21.30
N GLN A 84 0.53 -0.49 -22.58
CA GLN A 84 -0.81 -0.90 -23.01
C GLN A 84 -1.27 -2.20 -22.35
N ALA A 85 -0.37 -3.17 -22.18
CA ALA A 85 -0.68 -4.42 -21.49
C ALA A 85 -0.93 -4.18 -19.99
N TYR A 86 -0.16 -3.28 -19.37
CA TYR A 86 -0.38 -2.87 -17.98
C TYR A 86 -1.76 -2.23 -17.79
N TYR A 87 -2.12 -1.23 -18.61
CA TYR A 87 -3.41 -0.55 -18.51
C TYR A 87 -4.57 -1.49 -18.81
N ALA A 88 -4.47 -2.30 -19.86
CA ALA A 88 -5.49 -3.31 -20.17
C ALA A 88 -5.71 -4.26 -18.98
N ALA A 89 -4.64 -4.83 -18.44
CA ALA A 89 -4.75 -5.70 -17.27
C ALA A 89 -5.36 -4.95 -16.07
N TYR A 90 -4.90 -3.74 -15.76
CA TYR A 90 -5.44 -2.96 -14.65
C TYR A 90 -6.95 -2.73 -14.79
N PHE A 91 -7.42 -2.24 -15.94
CA PHE A 91 -8.83 -1.94 -16.16
C PHE A 91 -9.71 -3.20 -16.27
N THR A 92 -9.14 -4.36 -16.61
CA THR A 92 -9.88 -5.63 -16.63
C THR A 92 -10.02 -6.26 -15.24
N ILE A 93 -8.99 -6.21 -14.39
CA ILE A 93 -8.97 -7.00 -13.14
C ILE A 93 -8.90 -6.20 -11.84
N ARG A 94 -8.57 -4.90 -11.89
CA ARG A 94 -8.33 -4.08 -10.68
C ARG A 94 -9.22 -2.87 -10.56
N ALA A 95 -9.62 -2.25 -11.67
CA ALA A 95 -10.53 -1.12 -11.62
C ALA A 95 -11.82 -1.51 -10.90
N LYS A 96 -12.22 -0.70 -9.92
CA LYS A 96 -13.35 -1.01 -9.04
C LYS A 96 -14.59 -0.20 -9.37
N ALA A 97 -14.40 1.01 -9.89
CA ALA A 97 -15.45 1.97 -10.16
C ALA A 97 -15.25 2.64 -11.52
N PHE A 98 -14.84 1.85 -12.52
CA PHE A 98 -14.71 2.30 -13.89
C PHE A 98 -16.06 2.78 -14.43
N ASP A 99 -16.08 3.99 -14.99
CA ASP A 99 -17.27 4.57 -15.61
C ASP A 99 -16.91 5.13 -16.98
N ALA A 100 -17.45 4.47 -18.02
CA ALA A 100 -17.22 4.84 -19.40
C ALA A 100 -17.65 6.29 -19.67
N GLU A 101 -18.68 6.79 -19.00
CA GLU A 101 -19.16 8.16 -19.19
C GLU A 101 -18.05 9.18 -18.90
N PHE A 102 -17.22 8.95 -17.88
CA PHE A 102 -16.19 9.92 -17.48
C PHE A 102 -14.81 9.57 -18.03
N MET A 103 -14.53 8.30 -18.27
CA MET A 103 -13.16 7.81 -18.50
C MET A 103 -12.77 7.70 -19.99
N ILE A 104 -13.71 7.46 -20.91
CA ILE A 104 -13.35 7.17 -22.32
C ILE A 104 -13.38 8.38 -23.26
N PHE A 105 -13.82 9.54 -22.78
CA PHE A 105 -14.00 10.75 -23.60
C PHE A 105 -12.89 11.79 -23.43
N GLY A 106 -11.67 11.33 -23.17
CA GLY A 106 -10.47 12.18 -23.12
C GLY A 106 -10.17 12.79 -21.75
N LYS A 107 -8.94 13.31 -21.62
CA LYS A 107 -8.35 13.73 -20.36
C LYS A 107 -9.04 14.92 -19.68
N GLU A 108 -9.66 15.82 -20.44
CA GLU A 108 -10.32 16.99 -19.85
C GLU A 108 -11.60 16.58 -19.10
N LYS A 109 -12.33 15.57 -19.60
CA LYS A 109 -13.49 15.01 -18.89
C LYS A 109 -13.07 14.30 -17.60
N VAL A 110 -11.94 13.59 -17.65
CA VAL A 110 -11.32 12.93 -16.49
C VAL A 110 -10.95 13.96 -15.42
N LYS A 111 -10.22 15.03 -15.79
CA LYS A 111 -9.82 16.11 -14.88
C LYS A 111 -11.03 16.82 -14.27
N ALA A 112 -12.07 17.08 -15.06
CA ALA A 112 -13.31 17.67 -14.55
C ALA A 112 -13.95 16.77 -13.48
N LYS A 113 -14.04 15.46 -13.75
CA LYS A 113 -14.61 14.51 -12.78
C LYS A 113 -13.77 14.36 -11.51
N MET A 114 -12.45 14.35 -11.64
CA MET A 114 -11.54 14.34 -10.49
C MET A 114 -11.78 15.57 -9.61
N LYS A 115 -11.89 16.76 -10.22
CA LYS A 115 -12.17 18.01 -9.49
C LYS A 115 -13.51 17.98 -8.76
N GLU A 116 -14.57 17.46 -9.38
CA GLU A 116 -15.87 17.28 -8.72
C GLU A 116 -15.74 16.41 -7.45
N ILE A 117 -14.97 15.33 -7.51
CA ILE A 117 -14.77 14.42 -6.36
C ILE A 117 -13.91 15.10 -5.28
N GLU A 118 -12.89 15.86 -5.66
CA GLU A 118 -12.07 16.64 -4.72
C GLU A 118 -12.90 17.70 -3.97
N GLU A 119 -13.82 18.38 -4.68
CA GLU A 119 -14.71 19.39 -4.10
C GLU A 119 -15.67 18.80 -3.05
N LEU A 120 -15.99 17.50 -3.13
CA LEU A 120 -16.75 16.79 -2.09
C LEU A 120 -15.93 16.60 -0.80
N GLY A 121 -14.60 16.60 -0.85
CA GLY A 121 -13.73 16.42 0.32
C GLY A 121 -14.13 15.22 1.19
N ASN A 122 -14.46 15.48 2.46
CA ASN A 122 -14.84 14.43 3.41
C ASN A 122 -16.23 13.80 3.16
N VAL A 123 -17.10 14.43 2.35
CA VAL A 123 -18.41 13.86 2.01
C VAL A 123 -18.37 12.92 0.81
N ALA A 124 -17.21 12.78 0.15
CA ALA A 124 -17.01 11.83 -0.94
C ALA A 124 -17.31 10.39 -0.48
N THR A 125 -18.15 9.69 -1.24
CA THR A 125 -18.54 8.31 -0.93
C THR A 125 -17.37 7.35 -1.15
N PRO A 126 -17.41 6.12 -0.60
CA PRO A 126 -16.41 5.10 -0.93
C PRO A 126 -16.29 4.83 -2.43
N LYS A 127 -17.41 4.88 -3.17
CA LYS A 127 -17.42 4.71 -4.63
C LYS A 127 -16.72 5.88 -5.34
N ASP A 128 -16.89 7.11 -4.86
CA ASP A 128 -16.20 8.28 -5.42
C ASP A 128 -14.68 8.16 -5.21
N LYS A 129 -14.24 7.67 -4.05
CA LYS A 129 -12.82 7.43 -3.76
C LYS A 129 -12.24 6.33 -4.66
N ASP A 130 -12.94 5.21 -4.80
CA ASP A 130 -12.53 4.14 -5.72
C ASP A 130 -12.51 4.63 -7.18
N MET A 131 -13.46 5.48 -7.58
CA MET A 131 -13.48 6.09 -8.92
C MET A 131 -12.31 7.05 -9.11
N TYR A 132 -11.97 7.84 -8.09
CA TYR A 132 -10.84 8.76 -8.13
C TYR A 132 -9.53 8.00 -8.36
N ASP A 133 -9.29 6.92 -7.64
CA ASP A 133 -8.12 6.04 -7.82
C ASP A 133 -8.03 5.52 -9.27
N ASP A 134 -9.17 5.13 -9.86
CA ASP A 134 -9.21 4.68 -11.27
C ASP A 134 -8.99 5.84 -12.26
N LEU A 135 -9.52 7.04 -11.98
CA LEU A 135 -9.33 8.24 -12.79
C LEU A 135 -7.85 8.68 -12.84
N GLU A 136 -7.09 8.51 -11.75
CA GLU A 136 -5.64 8.80 -11.74
C GLU A 136 -4.90 7.96 -12.80
N LEU A 137 -5.23 6.67 -12.91
CA LEU A 137 -4.63 5.76 -13.89
C LEU A 137 -5.10 6.07 -15.32
N VAL A 138 -6.36 6.47 -15.49
CA VAL A 138 -6.88 6.91 -16.78
C VAL A 138 -6.18 8.20 -17.25
N LEU A 139 -5.98 9.16 -16.36
CA LEU A 139 -5.28 10.40 -16.67
C LEU A 139 -3.82 10.13 -17.04
N GLU A 140 -3.11 9.30 -16.25
CA GLU A 140 -1.74 8.86 -16.57
C GLU A 140 -1.68 8.20 -17.96
N MET A 141 -2.63 7.31 -18.26
CA MET A 141 -2.72 6.64 -19.56
C MET A 141 -2.87 7.64 -20.72
N TYR A 142 -3.75 8.63 -20.56
CA TYR A 142 -3.94 9.69 -21.57
C TYR A 142 -2.71 10.56 -21.75
N GLU A 143 -2.05 10.99 -20.67
CA GLU A 143 -0.85 11.84 -20.75
C GLU A 143 0.36 11.07 -21.32
N ARG A 144 0.32 9.73 -21.31
CA ARG A 144 1.28 8.87 -22.03
C ARG A 144 0.91 8.61 -23.50
N GLY A 145 -0.15 9.24 -24.02
CA GLY A 145 -0.54 9.20 -25.43
C GLY A 145 -1.42 8.01 -25.82
N PHE A 146 -1.90 7.22 -24.87
CA PHE A 146 -2.88 6.16 -25.12
C PHE A 146 -4.30 6.70 -24.99
N LYS A 147 -5.26 6.02 -25.63
CA LYS A 147 -6.67 6.44 -25.63
C LYS A 147 -7.59 5.23 -25.57
N PHE A 148 -8.74 5.42 -24.92
CA PHE A 148 -9.83 4.47 -25.03
C PHE A 148 -10.51 4.60 -26.39
N LEU A 149 -11.01 3.47 -26.88
CA LEU A 149 -11.94 3.44 -28.00
C LEU A 149 -13.36 3.47 -27.45
N PRO A 150 -14.33 3.99 -28.22
CA PRO A 150 -15.74 3.86 -27.86
C PRO A 150 -16.15 2.39 -27.79
N ILE A 151 -17.25 2.13 -27.08
CA ILE A 151 -17.87 0.81 -27.03
C ILE A 151 -18.26 0.38 -28.46
N ASP A 152 -17.87 -0.82 -28.86
CA ASP A 152 -18.07 -1.37 -30.20
C ASP A 152 -18.72 -2.75 -30.09
N LEU A 153 -19.88 -2.93 -30.72
CA LEU A 153 -20.68 -4.16 -30.65
C LEU A 153 -19.92 -5.42 -31.10
N TYR A 154 -18.94 -5.29 -31.99
CA TYR A 154 -18.22 -6.42 -32.57
C TYR A 154 -16.79 -6.60 -32.04
N LYS A 155 -16.27 -5.61 -31.30
CA LYS A 155 -14.88 -5.62 -30.79
C LYS A 155 -14.77 -5.57 -29.27
N SER A 156 -15.77 -5.01 -28.59
CA SER A 156 -15.80 -5.00 -27.12
C SER A 156 -16.06 -6.41 -26.60
N HIS A 157 -15.39 -6.76 -25.51
CA HIS A 157 -15.51 -8.06 -24.85
C HIS A 157 -16.22 -7.89 -23.50
N ALA A 158 -16.78 -9.00 -22.99
CA ALA A 158 -17.32 -9.10 -21.63
C ALA A 158 -16.21 -9.19 -20.58
#